data_AF-A0A918LEV8-F1
#
_entry.id   AF-A0A918LEV8-F1
#
_cell.length_a   1.000
_cell.length_b   1.000
_cell.length_c   1.000
_cell.angle_alpha   90.00
_cell.angle_beta   90.00
_cell.angle_gamma   90.00
#
_symmetry.space_group_name_H-M   'P 1'
#
loop_
_entity.id
_entity.type
_entity.pdbx_description
1 polymer ?
#
loop_
_entity_poly.entity_id
_entity_poly.type
_entity_poly.pdbx_seq_one_letter_code
_entity_poly.pdbx_strand_id
1 'polypeptide(L)'
;MSAAAALSTLLDGLGEDRRQLRADPAVVGFVELVQAAIDAWDATLAAIEAGGDGSARLAEVSGLFAVGDDVLKQTRMAEEMVRLGVGTTHHRLQAGLVQVRRELVKANGPVVALVRRAAVLGRRAQSRWRGAQGREAAQVDRDLKLEEVRVAVKHLLEDLRALVDQVRRETRPV
;
A
#
# COMPACT_ATOMS: atom_id res chain seq x y z
N MET A 1 7.24 0.82 12.95
CA MET A 1 8.13 0.09 12.02
C MET A 1 7.58 0.34 10.63
N SER A 2 8.39 0.69 9.63
CA SER A 2 7.92 0.83 8.24
C SER A 2 7.85 -0.55 7.56
N ALA A 3 7.12 -0.66 6.44
CA ALA A 3 7.09 -1.88 5.64
C ALA A 3 8.49 -2.27 5.12
N ALA A 4 9.31 -1.30 4.72
CA ALA A 4 10.70 -1.53 4.32
C ALA A 4 11.54 -2.07 5.48
N ALA A 5 11.42 -1.50 6.69
CA ALA A 5 12.12 -2.01 7.86
C ALA A 5 11.68 -3.44 8.22
N ALA A 6 10.37 -3.72 8.16
CA ALA A 6 9.83 -5.06 8.39
C ALA A 6 10.36 -6.07 7.35
N LEU A 7 10.47 -5.66 6.08
CA LEU A 7 11.07 -6.48 5.02
C LEU A 7 12.56 -6.72 5.28
N SER A 8 13.34 -5.69 5.62
CA SER A 8 14.75 -5.86 5.96
C SER A 8 14.94 -6.84 7.10
N THR A 9 14.18 -6.69 8.19
CA THR A 9 14.21 -7.62 9.33
C THR A 9 13.86 -9.05 8.92
N LEU A 10 12.85 -9.22 8.04
CA LEU A 10 12.51 -10.52 7.51
C LEU A 10 13.67 -11.14 6.72
N LEU A 11 14.24 -10.39 5.77
CA LEU A 11 15.33 -10.88 4.94
C LEU A 11 16.58 -11.19 5.77
N ASP A 12 16.91 -10.36 6.76
CA ASP A 12 17.98 -10.59 7.73
C ASP A 12 17.75 -11.87 8.53
N GLY A 13 16.53 -12.13 8.97
CA GLY A 13 16.15 -13.39 9.64
C GLY A 13 16.24 -14.64 8.76
N LEU A 14 16.19 -14.50 7.42
CA LEU A 14 16.33 -15.61 6.47
C LEU A 14 17.79 -15.95 6.15
N GLY A 15 18.75 -15.06 6.48
CA GLY A 15 20.19 -15.34 6.39
C GLY A 15 20.66 -15.85 5.03
N GLU A 16 21.43 -16.95 5.02
CA GLU A 16 22.00 -17.56 3.82
C GLU A 16 20.95 -18.25 2.93
N ASP A 17 19.78 -18.60 3.49
CA ASP A 17 18.70 -19.28 2.78
C ASP A 17 17.95 -18.37 1.79
N ARG A 18 18.26 -17.06 1.77
CA ARG A 18 17.70 -16.10 0.80
C ARG A 18 17.81 -16.57 -0.65
N ARG A 19 18.87 -17.30 -1.00
CA ARG A 19 19.08 -17.81 -2.36
C ARG A 19 18.00 -18.81 -2.79
N GLN A 20 17.40 -19.51 -1.84
CA GLN A 20 16.31 -20.46 -2.09
C GLN A 20 14.98 -19.76 -2.41
N LEU A 21 14.88 -18.46 -2.10
CA LEU A 21 13.67 -17.64 -2.31
C LEU A 21 13.61 -17.05 -3.72
N ARG A 22 14.60 -17.34 -4.57
CA ARG A 22 14.60 -16.92 -5.97
C ARG A 22 13.42 -17.56 -6.69
N ALA A 23 12.63 -16.74 -7.37
CA ALA A 23 11.39 -17.14 -8.03
C ALA A 23 10.35 -17.81 -7.11
N ASP A 24 10.43 -17.59 -5.79
CA ASP A 24 9.38 -18.05 -4.88
C ASP A 24 8.04 -17.38 -5.25
N PRO A 25 6.97 -18.14 -5.51
CA PRO A 25 5.68 -17.59 -5.92
C PRO A 25 5.11 -16.56 -4.93
N ALA A 26 5.40 -16.68 -3.63
CA ALA A 26 4.95 -15.73 -2.62
C ALA A 26 5.64 -14.36 -2.77
N VAL A 27 6.92 -14.35 -3.15
CA VAL A 27 7.66 -13.11 -3.46
C VAL A 27 7.10 -12.48 -4.73
N VAL A 28 6.93 -13.28 -5.79
CA VAL A 28 6.40 -12.80 -7.08
C VAL A 28 5.02 -12.16 -6.88
N GLY A 29 4.10 -12.88 -6.23
CA GLY A 29 2.75 -12.37 -5.94
C GLY A 29 2.75 -11.17 -4.98
N PHE A 30 3.73 -11.05 -4.09
CA PHE A 30 3.90 -9.85 -3.26
C PHE A 30 4.35 -8.64 -4.10
N VAL A 31 5.33 -8.81 -4.98
CA VAL A 31 5.81 -7.73 -5.87
C VAL A 31 4.70 -7.29 -6.81
N GLU A 32 3.97 -8.22 -7.41
CA GLU A 32 2.81 -7.92 -8.28
C GLU A 32 1.74 -7.13 -7.54
N LEU A 33 1.43 -7.51 -6.30
CA LEU A 33 0.46 -6.78 -5.47
C LEU A 33 0.93 -5.35 -5.18
N VAL A 34 2.20 -5.16 -4.82
CA VAL A 34 2.73 -3.83 -4.54
C VAL A 34 2.78 -2.98 -5.82
N GLN A 35 3.12 -3.57 -6.96
CA GLN A 35 3.09 -2.88 -8.25
C GLN A 35 1.66 -2.45 -8.62
N ALA A 36 0.68 -3.33 -8.47
CA ALA A 36 -0.72 -2.97 -8.71
C ALA A 36 -1.18 -1.83 -7.78
N ALA A 37 -0.70 -1.81 -6.53
CA ALA A 37 -1.00 -0.71 -5.60
C ALA A 37 -0.36 0.61 -6.03
N ILE A 38 0.88 0.58 -6.55
CA ILE A 38 1.56 1.74 -7.15
C ILE A 38 0.72 2.26 -8.32
N ASP A 39 0.34 1.39 -9.24
CA ASP A 39 -0.40 1.76 -10.45
C ASP A 39 -1.77 2.37 -10.10
N ALA A 40 -2.48 1.81 -9.10
CA ALA A 40 -3.76 2.33 -8.62
C ALA A 40 -3.62 3.73 -7.95
N TRP A 41 -2.51 3.97 -7.23
CA TRP A 41 -2.23 5.27 -6.63
C TRP A 41 -1.81 6.32 -7.67
N ASP A 42 -0.98 5.96 -8.65
CA ASP A 42 -0.63 6.82 -9.78
C ASP A 42 -1.88 7.22 -10.57
N ALA A 43 -2.79 6.27 -10.84
CA ALA A 43 -4.08 6.55 -11.46
C ALA A 43 -4.99 7.46 -10.62
N THR A 44 -4.95 7.33 -9.29
CA THR A 44 -5.69 8.21 -8.36
C THR A 44 -5.15 9.63 -8.41
N LEU A 45 -3.82 9.82 -8.46
CA LEU A 45 -3.19 11.13 -8.61
C LEU A 45 -3.55 11.78 -9.95
N ALA A 46 -3.44 11.03 -11.05
CA ALA A 46 -3.81 11.53 -12.38
C ALA A 46 -5.28 12.00 -12.43
N ALA A 47 -6.20 11.29 -11.74
CA ALA A 47 -7.60 11.71 -11.64
C ALA A 47 -7.78 13.02 -10.85
N ILE A 48 -6.97 13.25 -9.82
CA ILE A 48 -6.97 14.50 -9.05
C ILE A 48 -6.40 15.65 -9.88
N GLU A 49 -5.33 15.41 -10.62
CA GLU A 49 -4.70 16.41 -11.52
C GLU A 49 -5.62 16.82 -12.66
N ALA A 50 -6.44 15.89 -13.18
CA ALA A 50 -7.50 16.18 -14.13
C ALA A 50 -8.71 16.96 -13.53
N GLY A 51 -8.64 17.36 -12.25
CA GLY A 51 -9.67 18.14 -11.57
C GLY A 51 -10.74 17.32 -10.84
N GLY A 52 -10.63 15.98 -10.88
CA GLY A 52 -11.50 15.06 -10.15
C GLY A 52 -11.23 15.03 -8.64
N ASP A 53 -11.93 14.15 -7.92
CA ASP A 53 -11.75 13.95 -6.48
C ASP A 53 -11.04 12.63 -6.10
N GLY A 54 -10.65 11.84 -7.11
CA GLY A 54 -9.95 10.56 -6.95
C GLY A 54 -10.76 9.44 -6.27
N SER A 55 -11.99 9.71 -5.82
CA SER A 55 -12.72 8.80 -4.93
C SER A 55 -13.15 7.49 -5.60
N ALA A 56 -13.47 7.53 -6.89
CA ALA A 56 -13.84 6.36 -7.68
C ALA A 56 -12.73 5.30 -7.74
N ARG A 57 -11.46 5.72 -7.66
CA ARG A 57 -10.29 4.83 -7.70
C ARG A 57 -9.86 4.32 -6.33
N LEU A 58 -10.36 4.91 -5.24
CA LEU A 58 -10.04 4.44 -3.89
C LEU A 58 -10.57 3.03 -3.60
N ALA A 59 -11.64 2.60 -4.26
CA ALA A 59 -12.17 1.24 -4.11
C ALA A 59 -11.16 0.20 -4.63
N GLU A 60 -10.49 0.51 -5.74
CA GLU A 60 -9.45 -0.30 -6.35
C GLU A 60 -8.23 -0.42 -5.42
N VAL A 61 -7.72 0.72 -4.92
CA VAL A 61 -6.65 0.76 -3.93
C VAL A 61 -7.01 -0.03 -2.67
N SER A 62 -8.23 0.13 -2.15
CA SER A 62 -8.66 -0.57 -0.93
C SER A 62 -8.79 -2.08 -1.15
N GLY A 63 -9.23 -2.49 -2.35
CA GLY A 63 -9.38 -3.89 -2.72
C GLY A 63 -8.05 -4.63 -2.84
N LEU A 64 -7.00 -3.95 -3.33
CA LEU A 64 -5.66 -4.56 -3.48
C LEU A 64 -5.03 -4.99 -2.15
N PHE A 65 -5.38 -4.31 -1.06
CA PHE A 65 -4.90 -4.66 0.29
C PHE A 65 -5.85 -5.59 1.06
N ALA A 66 -7.01 -5.96 0.48
CA ALA A 66 -7.88 -6.97 1.06
C ALA A 66 -7.21 -8.35 0.91
N VAL A 67 -6.86 -8.97 2.03
CA VAL A 67 -6.27 -10.31 2.01
C VAL A 67 -7.40 -11.33 1.81
N GLY A 68 -7.37 -12.06 0.70
CA GLY A 68 -8.32 -13.14 0.44
C GLY A 68 -8.21 -14.28 1.47
N ASP A 69 -9.32 -14.98 1.69
CA ASP A 69 -9.42 -16.05 2.68
C ASP A 69 -8.37 -17.16 2.50
N ASP A 70 -8.02 -17.48 1.24
CA ASP A 70 -7.03 -18.50 0.94
C ASP A 70 -5.62 -18.08 1.35
N VAL A 71 -5.26 -16.81 1.15
CA VAL A 71 -3.99 -16.25 1.61
C VAL A 71 -3.94 -16.25 3.14
N LEU A 72 -5.05 -15.89 3.80
CA LEU A 72 -5.14 -15.96 5.27
C LEU A 72 -4.96 -17.38 5.81
N LYS A 73 -5.53 -18.39 5.14
CA LYS A 73 -5.34 -19.80 5.53
C LYS A 73 -3.89 -20.25 5.37
N GLN A 74 -3.28 -19.95 4.21
CA GLN A 74 -1.87 -20.28 3.94
C GLN A 74 -0.93 -19.60 4.95
N THR A 75 -1.19 -18.32 5.27
CA THR A 75 -0.46 -17.59 6.31
C THR A 75 -0.57 -18.26 7.67
N ARG A 76 -1.78 -18.59 8.13
CA ARG A 76 -1.98 -19.23 9.45
C ARG A 76 -1.23 -20.55 9.54
N MET A 77 -1.27 -21.35 8.47
CA MET A 77 -0.53 -22.60 8.39
C MET A 77 0.99 -22.34 8.45
N ALA A 78 1.50 -21.36 7.71
CA ALA A 78 2.92 -21.00 7.74
C ALA A 78 3.37 -20.52 9.14
N GLU A 79 2.59 -19.65 9.79
CA GLU A 79 2.82 -19.19 11.15
C GLU A 79 2.83 -20.36 12.15
N GLU A 80 1.92 -21.33 12.00
CA GLU A 80 1.86 -22.52 12.84
C GLU A 80 3.08 -23.43 12.65
N MET A 81 3.50 -23.70 11.41
CA MET A 81 4.68 -24.51 11.13
C MET A 81 5.95 -23.87 11.71
N VAL A 82 6.08 -22.55 11.62
CA VAL A 82 7.19 -21.81 12.24
C VAL A 82 7.14 -21.93 13.77
N ARG A 83 5.97 -21.73 14.38
CA ARG A 83 5.78 -21.85 15.84
C ARG A 83 6.12 -23.23 16.38
N LEU A 84 5.81 -24.29 15.62
CA LEU A 84 6.10 -25.68 15.98
C LEU A 84 7.55 -26.10 15.73
N GLY A 85 8.41 -25.22 15.19
CA GLY A 85 9.82 -25.51 14.91
C GLY A 85 10.07 -26.38 13.67
N VAL A 86 9.03 -26.73 12.91
CA VAL A 86 9.10 -27.52 11.67
C VAL A 86 8.98 -26.65 10.41
N GLY A 87 8.96 -25.33 10.58
CA GLY A 87 8.83 -24.36 9.50
C GLY A 87 10.07 -24.30 8.61
N THR A 88 9.89 -24.63 7.33
CA THR A 88 10.85 -24.37 6.25
C THR A 88 11.07 -22.87 6.03
N THR A 89 12.11 -22.53 5.27
CA THR A 89 12.39 -21.15 4.82
C THR A 89 11.18 -20.51 4.14
N HIS A 90 10.44 -21.28 3.34
CA HIS A 90 9.21 -20.84 2.69
C HIS A 90 8.13 -20.42 3.71
N HIS A 91 7.90 -21.22 4.76
CA HIS A 91 6.94 -20.85 5.81
C HIS A 91 7.35 -19.57 6.55
N ARG A 92 8.65 -19.40 6.85
CA ARG A 92 9.17 -18.19 7.49
C ARG A 92 8.99 -16.96 6.61
N LEU A 93 9.25 -17.09 5.31
CA LEU A 93 9.02 -16.03 4.33
C LEU A 93 7.53 -15.66 4.28
N GLN A 94 6.63 -16.63 4.10
CA GLN A 94 5.19 -16.36 4.04
C GLN A 94 4.66 -15.67 5.30
N ALA A 95 5.03 -16.17 6.48
CA ALA A 95 4.65 -15.56 7.75
C ALA A 95 5.23 -14.14 7.89
N GLY A 96 6.46 -13.91 7.46
CA GLY A 96 7.09 -12.59 7.49
C GLY A 96 6.46 -11.59 6.53
N LEU A 97 6.14 -12.00 5.30
CA LEU A 97 5.50 -11.13 4.30
C LEU A 97 4.14 -10.61 4.76
N VAL A 98 3.45 -11.36 5.63
CA VAL A 98 2.20 -10.88 6.24
C VAL A 98 2.43 -9.70 7.15
N GLN A 99 3.52 -9.69 7.90
CA GLN A 99 3.87 -8.53 8.72
C GLN A 99 4.18 -7.32 7.84
N VAL A 100 4.89 -7.50 6.73
CA VAL A 100 5.13 -6.43 5.75
C VAL A 100 3.81 -5.91 5.17
N ARG A 101 2.89 -6.80 4.78
CA ARG A 101 1.55 -6.42 4.29
C ARG A 101 0.74 -5.64 5.32
N ARG A 102 0.80 -6.02 6.61
CA ARG A 102 0.10 -5.28 7.68
C ARG A 102 0.63 -3.85 7.82
N GLU A 103 1.94 -3.66 7.75
CA GLU A 103 2.52 -2.31 7.78
C GLU A 103 2.15 -1.50 6.52
N LEU A 104 2.06 -2.14 5.35
CA LEU A 104 1.55 -1.50 4.13
C LEU A 104 0.09 -1.04 4.28
N VAL A 105 -0.79 -1.92 4.77
CA VAL A 105 -2.21 -1.59 5.04
C VAL A 105 -2.30 -0.41 6.00
N LYS A 106 -1.49 -0.42 7.06
CA LYS A 106 -1.45 0.63 8.07
C LYS A 106 -0.97 1.96 7.49
N ALA A 107 0.05 1.95 6.63
CA ALA A 107 0.55 3.15 5.94
C ALA A 107 -0.49 3.70 4.94
N ASN A 108 -1.21 2.82 4.25
CA ASN A 108 -2.21 3.17 3.25
C ASN A 108 -3.48 3.82 3.85
N GLY A 109 -3.91 3.35 5.03
CA GLY A 109 -5.17 3.78 5.67
C GLY A 109 -5.31 5.30 5.85
N PRO A 110 -4.32 6.01 6.44
CA PRO A 110 -4.34 7.46 6.57
C PRO A 110 -4.47 8.20 5.24
N VAL A 111 -3.77 7.73 4.20
CA VAL A 111 -3.80 8.36 2.86
C VAL A 111 -5.17 8.20 2.21
N VAL A 112 -5.77 7.01 2.27
CA VAL A 112 -7.14 6.78 1.82
C VAL A 112 -8.13 7.70 2.57
N ALA A 113 -7.97 7.85 3.88
CA ALA A 113 -8.81 8.73 4.67
C ALA A 113 -8.67 10.21 4.26
N LEU A 114 -7.46 10.66 3.91
CA LEU A 114 -7.21 12.01 3.40
C LEU A 114 -7.93 12.25 2.07
N VAL A 115 -7.82 11.33 1.12
CA VAL A 115 -8.51 11.45 -0.19
C VAL A 115 -10.03 11.48 0.00
N ARG A 116 -10.59 10.63 0.87
CA ARG A 116 -12.02 10.67 1.20
C ARG A 116 -12.44 12.01 1.78
N ARG A 117 -11.64 12.61 2.66
CA ARG A 117 -11.91 13.95 3.21
C ARG A 117 -11.85 15.02 2.13
N ALA A 118 -10.86 14.98 1.24
CA ALA A 118 -10.76 15.92 0.12
C ALA A 118 -12.00 15.83 -0.80
N ALA A 119 -12.46 14.61 -1.10
CA ALA A 119 -13.67 14.38 -1.89
C ALA A 119 -14.94 14.95 -1.20
N VAL A 120 -15.07 14.78 0.12
CA VAL A 120 -16.17 15.39 0.89
C VAL A 120 -16.12 16.92 0.80
N LEU A 121 -14.93 17.53 0.92
CA LEU A 121 -14.78 18.99 0.77
C LEU A 121 -15.14 19.47 -0.63
N GLY A 122 -14.73 18.74 -1.67
CA GLY A 122 -15.12 19.02 -3.06
C GLY A 122 -16.64 19.05 -3.24
N ARG A 123 -17.35 18.05 -2.72
CA ARG A 123 -18.82 18.04 -2.74
C ARG A 123 -19.45 19.21 -1.97
N ARG A 124 -18.84 19.61 -0.84
CA ARG A 124 -19.32 20.76 -0.04
C ARG A 124 -19.10 22.09 -0.74
N ALA A 125 -17.98 22.26 -1.45
CA ALA A 125 -17.68 23.46 -2.22
C ALA A 125 -18.70 23.67 -3.37
N GLN A 126 -19.21 22.58 -3.93
CA GLN A 126 -20.26 22.59 -4.97
C GLN A 126 -21.68 22.81 -4.42
N SER A 127 -21.87 22.91 -3.10
CA SER A 127 -23.19 23.07 -2.50
C SER A 127 -23.81 24.44 -2.83
N ARG A 128 -25.03 24.42 -3.38
CA ARG A 128 -25.81 25.61 -3.77
C ARG A 128 -26.22 26.49 -2.59
N TRP A 129 -26.20 25.95 -1.37
CA TRP A 129 -26.63 26.65 -0.15
C TRP A 129 -25.60 27.64 0.39
N ARG A 130 -24.36 27.65 -0.12
CA ARG A 130 -23.34 28.63 0.27
C ARG A 130 -23.40 29.85 -0.66
N GLY A 131 -23.39 31.05 -0.08
CA GLY A 131 -23.17 32.30 -0.82
C GLY A 131 -21.80 32.32 -1.50
N ALA A 132 -21.55 33.29 -2.40
CA ALA A 132 -20.35 33.33 -3.25
C ALA A 132 -19.05 33.23 -2.43
N GLN A 133 -18.90 34.03 -1.37
CA GLN A 133 -17.73 34.00 -0.47
C GLN A 133 -17.57 32.64 0.25
N GLY A 134 -18.67 31.99 0.61
CA GLY A 134 -18.63 30.69 1.28
C GLY A 134 -18.25 29.53 0.36
N ARG A 135 -18.43 29.70 -0.97
CA ARG A 135 -17.96 28.73 -1.98
C ARG A 135 -16.48 28.90 -2.26
N GLU A 136 -16.01 30.15 -2.35
CA GLU A 136 -14.60 30.47 -2.56
C GLU A 136 -13.72 29.93 -1.41
N ALA A 137 -14.09 30.20 -0.15
CA ALA A 137 -13.38 29.65 1.01
C ALA A 137 -13.36 28.11 1.00
N ALA A 138 -14.48 27.47 0.62
CA ALA A 138 -14.56 26.02 0.52
C ALA A 138 -13.66 25.43 -0.58
N GLN A 139 -13.45 26.20 -1.65
CA GLN A 139 -12.59 25.81 -2.76
C GLN A 139 -11.11 25.91 -2.36
N VAL A 140 -10.73 26.96 -1.63
CA VAL A 140 -9.38 27.07 -1.04
C VAL A 140 -9.11 25.91 -0.08
N ASP A 141 -10.05 25.59 0.82
CA ASP A 141 -9.92 24.44 1.74
C ASP A 141 -9.77 23.12 0.99
N ARG A 142 -10.52 22.94 -0.10
CA ARG A 142 -10.41 21.75 -0.96
C ARG A 142 -9.03 21.68 -1.59
N ASP A 143 -8.55 22.77 -2.18
CA ASP A 143 -7.30 22.80 -2.93
C ASP A 143 -6.09 22.56 -2.02
N LEU A 144 -6.09 23.17 -0.82
CA LEU A 144 -5.12 22.86 0.23
C LEU A 144 -5.16 21.37 0.60
N LYS A 145 -6.37 20.80 0.74
CA LYS A 145 -6.50 19.38 1.09
C LYS A 145 -6.05 18.44 -0.03
N LEU A 146 -6.26 18.82 -1.29
CA LEU A 146 -5.76 18.06 -2.43
C LEU A 146 -4.24 18.10 -2.51
N GLU A 147 -3.61 19.22 -2.15
CA GLU A 147 -2.15 19.30 -2.07
C GLU A 147 -1.59 18.40 -0.97
N GLU A 148 -2.21 18.38 0.22
CA GLU A 148 -1.84 17.43 1.28
C GLU A 148 -1.96 15.97 0.79
N VAL A 149 -3.01 15.66 0.01
CA VAL A 149 -3.18 14.33 -0.59
C VAL A 149 -2.04 14.03 -1.57
N ARG A 150 -1.67 14.96 -2.45
CA ARG A 150 -0.57 14.77 -3.41
C ARG A 150 0.73 14.43 -2.72
N VAL A 151 1.11 15.21 -1.70
CA VAL A 151 2.32 14.97 -0.92
C VAL A 151 2.28 13.62 -0.21
N ALA A 152 1.17 13.29 0.43
CA ALA A 152 1.02 12.02 1.15
C ALA A 152 1.09 10.80 0.23
N VAL A 153 0.42 10.85 -0.94
CA VAL A 153 0.47 9.76 -1.92
C VAL A 153 1.87 9.66 -2.53
N LYS A 154 2.54 10.77 -2.82
CA LYS A 154 3.91 10.76 -3.35
C LYS A 154 4.89 10.07 -2.40
N HIS A 155 4.87 10.41 -1.11
CA HIS A 155 5.70 9.73 -0.12
C HIS A 155 5.37 8.22 -0.02
N LEU A 156 4.08 7.87 -0.03
CA LEU A 156 3.67 6.46 -0.04
C LEU A 156 4.22 5.73 -1.28
N LEU A 157 4.12 6.33 -2.47
CA LEU A 157 4.64 5.77 -3.71
C LEU A 157 6.16 5.60 -3.69
N GLU A 158 6.89 6.56 -3.13
CA GLU A 158 8.35 6.45 -2.92
C GLU A 158 8.69 5.25 -2.03
N ASP A 159 7.96 5.08 -0.90
CA ASP A 159 8.13 3.93 0.00
C ASP A 159 7.81 2.58 -0.70
N LEU A 160 6.71 2.51 -1.46
CA LEU A 160 6.32 1.30 -2.19
C LEU A 160 7.33 0.93 -3.29
N ARG A 161 7.84 1.92 -4.03
CA ARG A 161 8.85 1.71 -5.07
C ARG A 161 10.17 1.24 -4.46
N ALA A 162 10.61 1.87 -3.37
CA ALA A 162 11.80 1.44 -2.63
C ALA A 162 11.66 -0.01 -2.12
N LEU A 163 10.47 -0.38 -1.64
CA LEU A 163 10.18 -1.75 -1.21
C LEU A 163 10.28 -2.76 -2.37
N VAL A 164 9.70 -2.46 -3.53
CA VAL A 164 9.80 -3.32 -4.73
C VAL A 164 11.25 -3.46 -5.19
N ASP A 165 11.99 -2.36 -5.25
CA ASP A 165 13.39 -2.37 -5.66
C ASP A 165 14.27 -3.17 -4.69
N GLN A 166 13.98 -3.09 -3.38
CA GLN A 166 14.65 -3.90 -2.37
C GLN A 166 14.38 -5.39 -2.60
N VAL A 167 13.11 -5.79 -2.77
CA VAL A 167 12.76 -7.20 -3.05
C VAL A 167 13.44 -7.69 -4.32
N ARG A 168 13.36 -6.92 -5.41
CA ARG A 168 13.95 -7.29 -6.70
C ARG A 168 15.46 -7.43 -6.64
N ARG A 169 16.16 -6.54 -5.91
CA ARG A 169 17.60 -6.61 -5.71
C ARG A 169 18.03 -7.89 -5.01
N GLU A 170 17.31 -8.26 -3.95
CA GLU A 170 17.62 -9.42 -3.13
C GLU A 170 17.23 -10.75 -3.79
N THR A 171 16.37 -10.71 -4.82
CA THR A 171 15.82 -11.90 -5.50
C THR A 171 16.28 -12.06 -6.95
N ARG A 172 17.14 -11.17 -7.47
CA ARG A 172 17.64 -11.21 -8.85
C ARG A 172 18.51 -12.46 -9.07
N PRO A 173 18.35 -13.18 -10.20
CA PRO A 173 19.33 -14.17 -10.62
C PRO A 173 20.65 -13.45 -10.97
N VAL A 174 21.78 -14.02 -10.51
CA VAL A 174 23.15 -13.60 -10.89
C VAL A 174 23.47 -14.16 -12.26
#